data_AF-A0A8T3VL53-F1
#
_entry.id   AF-A0A8T3VL53-F1
#
_cell.length_a   1.000
_cell.length_b   1.000
_cell.length_c   1.000
_cell.angle_alpha   90.00
_cell.angle_beta   90.00
_cell.angle_gamma   90.00
#
_symmetry.space_group_name_H-M   'P 1'
#
loop_
_entity.id
_entity.type
_entity.pdbx_description
1 polymer ?
#
loop_
_entity_poly.entity_id
_entity_poly.type
_entity_poly.pdbx_seq_one_letter_code
_entity_poly.pdbx_strand_id
1 'polypeptide(L)'
;MEVNKIAGILSIILGLIFMIFPIFSTALVSVFIGLSLIFLGIASILINFSAVNIIIGIISIICGLIFVLNISALSFLLGFQFYIIGILLILIGVTGFFAGDNISKKSSALIIIFGIIAFILGGFSINNPIYAILLIGVSLIVEGIILYISE
;
A
#
# COMPACT_ATOMS: atom_id res chain seq x y z
N MET A 1 7.11 -23.73 7.65
CA MET A 1 7.97 -24.38 6.66
C MET A 1 7.47 -24.16 5.23
N GLU A 2 6.39 -24.77 4.75
CA GLU A 2 5.96 -24.53 3.34
C GLU A 2 5.25 -23.19 3.13
N VAL A 3 4.50 -22.72 4.15
CA VAL A 3 3.66 -21.53 4.05
C VAL A 3 4.47 -20.25 3.77
N ASN A 4 5.65 -20.10 4.38
CA ASN A 4 6.50 -18.91 4.19
C ASN A 4 7.16 -18.88 2.81
N LYS A 5 7.52 -20.05 2.25
CA LYS A 5 8.04 -20.15 0.87
C LYS A 5 6.94 -19.90 -0.16
N ILE A 6 5.74 -20.44 0.05
CA ILE A 6 4.58 -20.17 -0.82
C ILE A 6 4.23 -18.68 -0.77
N ALA A 7 4.17 -18.07 0.42
CA ALA A 7 3.92 -16.64 0.58
C ALA A 7 4.99 -15.79 -0.09
N GLY A 8 6.27 -16.14 0.04
CA GLY A 8 7.38 -15.44 -0.61
C GLY A 8 7.27 -15.46 -2.14
N ILE A 9 6.99 -16.63 -2.74
CA ILE A 9 6.77 -16.77 -4.18
C ILE A 9 5.56 -15.93 -4.62
N LEU A 10 4.47 -15.96 -3.85
CA LEU A 10 3.27 -15.18 -4.16
C LEU A 10 3.55 -13.68 -4.14
N SER A 11 4.32 -13.19 -3.16
CA SER A 11 4.74 -11.80 -3.06
C SER A 11 5.63 -11.38 -4.23
N ILE A 12 6.55 -12.24 -4.69
CA ILE A 12 7.38 -11.97 -5.87
C ILE A 12 6.52 -11.84 -7.13
N ILE A 13 5.60 -12.80 -7.34
CA ILE A 13 4.69 -12.78 -8.50
C ILE A 13 3.82 -11.52 -8.46
N LEU A 14 3.28 -11.20 -7.29
CA LEU A 14 2.45 -10.02 -7.10
C LEU A 14 3.26 -8.74 -7.36
N GLY A 15 4.50 -8.65 -6.87
CA GLY A 15 5.39 -7.52 -7.14
C GLY A 15 5.72 -7.32 -8.62
N LEU A 16 5.94 -8.41 -9.36
CA LEU A 16 6.12 -8.37 -10.82
C LEU A 16 4.86 -7.91 -11.55
N ILE A 17 3.69 -8.43 -11.17
CA ILE A 17 2.41 -7.99 -11.73
C ILE A 17 2.23 -6.49 -11.50
N PHE A 18 2.44 -6.03 -10.27
CA PHE A 18 2.33 -4.61 -9.91
C PHE A 18 3.32 -3.73 -10.69
N MET A 19 4.52 -4.20 -11.04
CA MET A 19 5.42 -3.40 -11.88
C MET A 19 5.00 -3.38 -13.36
N ILE A 20 4.49 -4.49 -13.88
CA ILE A 20 4.20 -4.64 -15.32
C ILE A 20 2.85 -4.00 -15.68
N PHE A 21 1.82 -4.18 -14.87
CA PHE A 21 0.44 -3.77 -15.20
C PHE A 21 0.24 -2.26 -15.40
N PRO A 22 0.82 -1.36 -14.58
CA PRO A 22 0.66 0.09 -14.73
C PRO A 22 1.30 0.63 -16.00
N ILE A 23 2.32 -0.07 -16.53
CA ILE A 23 2.97 0.29 -17.81
C ILE A 23 1.97 0.14 -18.96
N PHE A 24 1.04 -0.82 -18.86
CA PHE A 24 -0.01 -1.00 -19.85
C PHE A 24 -1.16 -0.02 -19.66
N SER A 25 -1.69 0.12 -18.44
CA SER A 25 -2.74 1.11 -18.15
C SER A 25 -3.00 1.29 -16.65
N THR A 26 -2.79 2.50 -16.15
CA THR A 26 -3.20 2.90 -14.79
C THR A 26 -4.72 2.89 -14.60
N ALA A 27 -5.49 3.08 -15.69
CA ALA A 27 -6.94 3.01 -15.68
C ALA A 27 -7.44 1.59 -15.40
N LEU A 28 -6.83 0.58 -16.03
CA LEU A 28 -7.19 -0.83 -15.78
C LEU A 28 -6.95 -1.21 -14.31
N VAL A 29 -5.82 -0.78 -13.74
CA VAL A 29 -5.51 -1.02 -12.32
C VAL A 29 -6.58 -0.41 -11.41
N SER A 30 -6.98 0.85 -11.67
CA SER A 30 -8.05 1.52 -10.90
C SER A 30 -9.38 0.77 -11.00
N VAL A 31 -9.75 0.30 -12.19
CA VAL A 31 -10.99 -0.46 -12.41
C VAL A 31 -10.95 -1.80 -11.67
N PHE A 32 -9.83 -2.53 -11.70
CA PHE A 32 -9.71 -3.79 -10.97
C PHE A 32 -9.79 -3.60 -9.46
N ILE A 33 -9.09 -2.61 -8.91
CA ILE A 33 -9.19 -2.26 -7.49
C ILE A 33 -10.64 -1.89 -7.14
N GLY A 34 -11.29 -1.09 -7.98
CA GLY A 34 -12.69 -0.70 -7.79
C GLY A 34 -13.66 -1.89 -7.79
N LEU A 35 -13.52 -2.80 -8.76
CA LEU A 35 -14.30 -4.03 -8.83
C LEU A 35 -14.05 -4.94 -7.62
N SER A 36 -12.79 -5.10 -7.21
CA SER A 36 -12.42 -5.87 -6.01
C SER A 36 -13.09 -5.29 -4.76
N LEU A 37 -13.14 -3.97 -4.59
CA LEU A 37 -13.83 -3.31 -3.47
C LEU A 37 -15.36 -3.48 -3.52
N ILE A 38 -15.96 -3.44 -4.70
CA ILE A 38 -17.40 -3.71 -4.87
C ILE A 38 -17.70 -5.14 -4.44
N PHE A 39 -16.94 -6.12 -4.93
CA PHE A 39 -17.12 -7.53 -4.55
C PHE A 39 -16.84 -7.76 -3.07
N LEU A 40 -15.80 -7.13 -2.50
CA LEU A 40 -15.54 -7.15 -1.06
C LEU A 40 -16.75 -6.63 -0.28
N GLY A 41 -17.35 -5.53 -0.73
CA GLY A 41 -18.49 -4.94 -0.04
C GLY A 41 -19.74 -5.81 -0.09
N ILE A 42 -20.04 -6.40 -1.25
CA ILE A 42 -21.12 -7.38 -1.41
C ILE A 42 -20.86 -8.60 -0.51
N ALA A 43 -19.65 -9.16 -0.55
CA ALA A 43 -19.26 -10.31 0.27
C ALA A 43 -19.39 -10.01 1.78
N SER A 44 -18.96 -8.83 2.21
CA SER A 44 -19.05 -8.41 3.63
C SER A 44 -20.48 -8.42 4.13
N ILE A 45 -21.43 -7.91 3.34
CA ILE A 45 -22.86 -7.90 3.67
C ILE A 45 -23.42 -9.33 3.72
N LEU A 46 -23.02 -10.18 2.77
CA LEU A 46 -23.54 -11.55 2.64
C LEU A 46 -23.01 -12.53 3.70
N ILE A 47 -21.78 -12.36 4.17
CA ILE A 47 -21.16 -13.26 5.16
C ILE A 47 -21.90 -13.21 6.49
N ASN A 48 -22.24 -12.01 6.97
CA ASN A 48 -22.97 -11.82 8.22
C ASN A 48 -23.67 -10.47 8.22
N PHE A 49 -24.98 -10.47 8.50
CA PHE A 49 -25.81 -9.27 8.61
C PHE A 49 -25.61 -8.56 9.96
N SER A 50 -24.36 -8.23 10.29
CA SER A 50 -24.03 -7.37 11.41
C SER A 50 -24.02 -5.90 10.96
N ALA A 51 -24.34 -4.97 11.86
CA ALA A 51 -24.30 -3.54 11.56
C ALA A 51 -22.91 -3.11 11.04
N VAL A 52 -21.84 -3.67 11.62
CA VAL A 52 -20.46 -3.40 11.21
C VAL A 52 -20.20 -3.86 9.78
N ASN A 53 -20.61 -5.07 9.42
CA ASN A 53 -20.41 -5.61 8.08
C ASN A 53 -21.22 -4.88 7.01
N ILE A 54 -22.43 -4.43 7.36
CA ILE A 54 -23.25 -3.61 6.47
C ILE A 54 -22.57 -2.26 6.20
N ILE A 55 -22.06 -1.61 7.25
CA ILE A 55 -21.35 -0.33 7.12
C ILE A 55 -20.09 -0.51 6.28
N ILE A 56 -19.24 -1.50 6.59
CA ILE A 56 -18.03 -1.81 5.82
C ILE A 56 -18.40 -2.13 4.36
N GLY A 57 -19.47 -2.89 4.15
CA GLY A 57 -19.94 -3.27 2.85
C GLY A 57 -20.34 -2.08 1.99
N ILE A 58 -21.18 -1.20 2.53
CA ILE A 58 -21.63 0.04 1.86
C ILE A 58 -20.44 0.94 1.56
N ILE A 59 -19.54 1.16 2.52
CA ILE A 59 -18.33 1.98 2.32
C ILE A 59 -17.46 1.38 1.21
N SER A 60 -17.25 0.07 1.22
CA SER A 60 -16.43 -0.61 0.21
C SER A 60 -17.04 -0.49 -1.19
N ILE A 61 -18.37 -0.62 -1.32
CA ILE A 61 -19.07 -0.42 -2.60
C ILE A 61 -18.93 1.02 -3.10
N ILE A 62 -19.14 2.02 -2.22
CA ILE A 62 -19.01 3.44 -2.58
C ILE A 62 -17.57 3.75 -3.01
N CYS A 63 -16.58 3.33 -2.23
CA CYS A 63 -15.18 3.49 -2.59
C CYS A 63 -14.87 2.79 -3.92
N GLY A 64 -15.33 1.55 -4.10
CA GLY A 64 -15.13 0.80 -5.33
C GLY A 64 -15.71 1.50 -6.57
N LEU A 65 -16.91 2.07 -6.46
CA LEU A 65 -17.51 2.88 -7.53
C LEU A 65 -16.67 4.12 -7.85
N ILE A 66 -16.11 4.80 -6.85
CA ILE A 66 -15.22 5.95 -7.07
C ILE A 66 -13.98 5.54 -7.89
N PHE A 67 -13.39 4.38 -7.59
CA PHE A 67 -12.24 3.85 -8.33
C PHE A 67 -12.56 3.42 -9.77
N VAL A 68 -13.76 2.90 -10.02
CA VAL A 68 -14.20 2.53 -11.37
C VAL A 68 -14.50 3.77 -12.22
N LEU A 69 -15.14 4.78 -11.63
CA LEU A 69 -15.60 5.98 -12.35
C LEU A 69 -14.52 7.05 -12.51
N ASN A 70 -13.52 7.08 -11.62
CA ASN A 70 -12.49 8.11 -11.63
C ASN A 70 -11.08 7.52 -11.50
N ILE A 71 -10.35 7.52 -12.62
CA ILE A 71 -8.96 7.03 -12.70
C ILE A 71 -8.02 7.84 -11.77
N SER A 72 -8.32 9.11 -11.51
CA SER A 72 -7.51 9.94 -10.60
C SER A 72 -7.65 9.58 -9.12
N ALA A 73 -8.69 8.80 -8.76
CA ALA A 73 -8.90 8.36 -7.38
C ALA A 73 -7.73 7.49 -6.88
N LEU A 74 -7.12 6.69 -7.77
CA LEU A 74 -5.95 5.88 -7.46
C LEU A 74 -4.72 6.73 -7.15
N SER A 75 -4.44 7.74 -7.97
CA SER A 75 -3.33 8.67 -7.74
C SER A 75 -3.50 9.45 -6.43
N PHE A 76 -4.72 9.91 -6.16
CA PHE A 76 -5.03 10.59 -4.91
C PHE A 76 -4.83 9.67 -3.69
N LEU A 77 -5.39 8.46 -3.71
CA LEU A 77 -5.27 7.54 -2.57
C LEU A 77 -3.82 7.17 -2.29
N LEU A 78 -3.05 6.82 -3.32
CA LEU A 78 -1.64 6.46 -3.18
C LEU A 78 -0.83 7.65 -2.65
N GLY A 79 -1.00 8.84 -3.23
CA GLY A 79 -0.33 10.05 -2.76
C GLY A 79 -0.67 10.40 -1.31
N PHE A 80 -1.95 10.31 -0.94
CA PHE A 80 -2.41 10.53 0.42
C PHE A 80 -1.80 9.53 1.41
N GLN A 81 -1.73 8.26 1.04
CA GLN A 81 -1.13 7.22 1.86
C GLN A 81 0.38 7.45 2.07
N PHE A 82 1.12 7.82 1.02
CA PHE A 82 2.54 8.18 1.13
C PHE A 82 2.76 9.41 2.01
N TYR A 83 1.88 10.41 1.95
CA TYR A 83 1.95 11.55 2.88
C TYR A 83 1.75 11.14 4.33
N ILE A 84 0.75 10.31 4.63
CA ILE A 84 0.53 9.80 5.99
C ILE A 84 1.75 9.03 6.46
N ILE A 85 2.25 8.09 5.66
CA ILE A 85 3.42 7.27 6.00
C ILE A 85 4.65 8.17 6.21
N GLY A 86 4.88 9.14 5.33
CA GLY A 86 5.99 10.08 5.45
C GLY A 86 5.95 10.89 6.74
N ILE A 87 4.79 11.44 7.09
CA ILE A 87 4.59 12.17 8.35
C ILE A 87 4.82 11.25 9.56
N LEU A 88 4.25 10.05 9.55
CA LEU A 88 4.40 9.09 10.64
C LEU A 88 5.88 8.69 10.84
N LEU A 89 6.60 8.41 9.76
CA LEU A 89 8.03 8.08 9.82
C LEU A 89 8.85 9.25 10.37
N ILE A 90 8.58 10.49 9.94
CA ILE A 90 9.25 11.67 10.50
C ILE A 90 9.00 11.75 12.01
N LEU A 91 7.75 11.58 12.46
CA LEU A 91 7.40 11.62 13.90
C LEU A 91 8.06 10.48 14.69
N ILE A 92 8.08 9.26 14.15
CA ILE A 92 8.76 8.11 14.77
C ILE A 92 10.27 8.36 14.86
N GLY A 93 10.87 8.88 13.79
CA GLY A 93 12.28 9.21 13.76
C GLY A 93 12.64 10.30 14.78
N VAL A 94 11.82 11.36 14.88
CA VAL A 94 12.00 12.43 15.88
C VAL A 94 11.88 11.87 17.30
N THR A 95 10.83 11.11 17.59
CA THR A 95 10.67 10.50 18.93
C THR A 95 11.81 9.53 19.24
N GLY A 96 12.32 8.81 18.26
CA GLY A 96 13.51 7.96 18.38
C GLY A 96 14.82 8.68 18.69
N PHE A 97 14.92 10.00 18.52
CA PHE A 97 16.07 10.77 19.00
C PHE A 97 15.98 11.11 20.50
N PHE A 98 14.75 11.19 21.03
CA PHE A 98 14.47 11.51 22.43
C PHE A 98 14.23 10.26 23.28
N ALA A 99 13.90 9.13 22.66
CA ALA A 99 13.95 7.83 23.30
C ALA A 99 15.41 7.54 23.69
N GLY A 100 15.64 7.06 24.91
CA GLY A 100 16.98 6.72 25.42
C GLY A 100 17.64 5.55 24.66
N ASP A 101 18.40 4.71 25.33
CA ASP A 101 19.25 3.70 24.68
C ASP A 101 18.54 2.61 23.85
N ASN A 102 17.20 2.60 23.82
CA ASN A 102 16.41 1.58 23.12
C ASN A 102 16.44 1.71 21.59
N ILE A 103 16.72 2.89 21.05
CA ILE A 103 16.79 3.11 19.60
C ILE A 103 18.11 3.80 19.27
N SER A 104 18.91 3.19 18.40
CA SER A 104 20.16 3.82 17.97
C SER A 104 19.86 5.13 17.24
N LYS A 105 20.51 6.24 17.65
CA LYS A 105 20.36 7.56 17.01
C LYS A 105 20.58 7.53 15.50
N LYS A 106 21.39 6.59 15.01
CA LYS A 106 21.62 6.34 13.58
C LYS A 106 20.38 5.78 12.88
N SER A 107 19.67 4.83 13.51
CA SER A 107 18.40 4.30 13.00
C SER A 107 17.34 5.40 12.95
N SER A 108 17.24 6.21 14.01
CA SER A 108 16.32 7.35 14.07
C SER A 108 16.56 8.36 12.93
N ALA A 109 17.82 8.67 12.61
CA ALA A 109 18.18 9.50 11.47
C ALA A 109 17.72 8.91 10.12
N LEU A 110 17.97 7.61 9.92
CA LEU A 110 17.53 6.89 8.71
C LEU A 110 16.02 6.90 8.55
N ILE A 111 15.27 6.70 9.64
CA ILE A 111 13.81 6.72 9.64
C ILE A 111 13.28 8.10 9.21
N ILE A 112 13.87 9.20 9.70
CA ILE A 112 13.50 10.56 9.26
C ILE A 112 13.76 10.74 7.76
N ILE A 113 14.93 10.30 7.27
CA ILE A 113 15.28 10.40 5.85
C ILE A 113 14.26 9.64 5.00
N PHE A 114 13.91 8.40 5.37
CA PHE A 114 12.86 7.64 4.68
C PHE A 114 11.50 8.32 4.74
N GLY A 115 11.16 8.95 5.87
CA GLY A 115 9.92 9.72 6.00
C GLY A 115 9.86 10.93 5.06
N ILE A 116 10.96 11.67 4.93
CA ILE A 116 11.06 12.79 3.97
C ILE A 116 10.95 12.29 2.53
N ILE A 117 11.64 11.20 2.19
CA ILE A 117 11.57 10.60 0.86
C ILE A 117 10.12 10.15 0.55
N ALA A 118 9.47 9.46 1.49
CA ALA A 118 8.07 9.03 1.35
C ALA A 118 7.12 10.22 1.19
N PHE A 119 7.34 11.31 1.94
CA PHE A 119 6.54 12.54 1.82
C PHE A 119 6.67 13.16 0.42
N ILE A 120 7.89 13.29 -0.10
CA ILE A 120 8.15 13.82 -1.45
C ILE A 120 7.51 12.92 -2.52
N LEU A 121 7.63 11.60 -2.36
CA LEU A 121 7.00 10.62 -3.24
C LEU A 121 5.48 10.70 -3.22
N GLY A 122 4.86 11.09 -2.09
CA GLY A 122 3.43 11.38 -2.00
C GLY A 122 3.01 12.44 -3.00
N GLY A 123 3.77 13.54 -3.10
CA GLY A 123 3.53 14.60 -4.08
C GLY A 123 3.66 14.14 -5.53
N PHE A 124 4.69 13.35 -5.84
CA PHE A 124 4.85 12.78 -7.18
C PHE A 124 3.75 11.77 -7.55
N SER A 125 3.27 11.00 -6.57
CA SER A 125 2.26 9.96 -6.77
C SER A 125 0.87 10.51 -7.09
N ILE A 126 0.55 11.73 -6.62
CA ILE A 126 -0.70 12.43 -7.00
C ILE A 126 -0.71 12.74 -8.50
N ASN A 127 0.42 13.18 -9.04
CA ASN A 127 0.54 13.53 -10.47
C ASN A 127 0.64 12.28 -11.35
N ASN A 128 1.35 11.26 -10.88
CA ASN A 128 1.47 10.00 -11.61
C ASN A 128 1.57 8.82 -10.64
N PRO A 129 0.56 7.93 -10.58
CA PRO A 129 0.52 6.82 -9.64
C PRO A 129 1.56 5.75 -9.95
N ILE A 130 2.19 5.78 -11.14
CA ILE A 130 3.22 4.82 -11.54
C ILE A 130 4.37 4.78 -10.54
N TYR A 131 4.77 5.92 -9.97
CA TYR A 131 5.87 5.98 -9.01
C TYR A 131 5.58 5.20 -7.73
N ALA A 132 4.37 5.37 -7.17
CA ALA A 132 3.91 4.62 -6.01
C ALA A 132 3.83 3.11 -6.31
N ILE A 133 3.28 2.75 -7.47
CA ILE A 133 3.05 1.35 -7.80
C ILE A 133 4.38 0.61 -8.05
N LEU A 134 5.36 1.25 -8.70
CA LEU A 134 6.70 0.68 -8.86
C LEU A 134 7.38 0.43 -7.51
N LEU A 135 7.26 1.37 -6.56
CA LEU A 135 7.80 1.21 -5.22
C LEU A 135 7.15 0.05 -4.46
N ILE A 136 5.82 -0.07 -4.54
CA ILE A 136 5.09 -1.21 -3.97
C ILE A 136 5.58 -2.52 -4.61
N GLY A 137 5.71 -2.54 -5.94
CA GLY A 137 6.19 -3.71 -6.67
C GLY A 137 7.60 -4.14 -6.26
N VAL A 138 8.55 -3.20 -6.18
CA VAL A 138 9.92 -3.47 -5.69
C VAL A 138 9.90 -3.96 -4.24
N SER A 139 9.10 -3.33 -3.38
CA SER A 139 9.00 -3.72 -1.97
C SER A 139 8.47 -5.15 -1.80
N LEU A 140 7.44 -5.53 -2.56
CA LEU A 140 6.89 -6.88 -2.56
C LEU A 140 7.90 -7.94 -3.05
N ILE A 141 8.72 -7.60 -4.05
CA ILE A 141 9.78 -8.50 -4.50
C ILE A 141 10.85 -8.66 -3.43
N VAL A 142 11.33 -7.55 -2.83
CA VAL A 142 12.34 -7.61 -1.76
C VAL A 142 11.83 -8.43 -0.58
N GLU A 143 10.61 -8.19 -0.13
CA GLU A 143 10.01 -8.93 0.98
C GLU A 143 9.79 -10.41 0.61
N GLY A 144 9.35 -10.69 -0.62
CA GLY A 144 9.22 -12.07 -1.10
C GLY A 144 10.55 -12.82 -1.15
N ILE A 145 11.65 -12.15 -1.55
CA ILE A 145 13.01 -12.71 -1.51
C ILE A 145 13.44 -12.98 -0.07
N ILE A 146 13.23 -12.02 0.84
CA ILE A 146 13.58 -12.18 2.27
C ILE A 146 12.84 -13.38 2.84
N LEU A 147 11.52 -13.48 2.65
CA LEU A 147 10.70 -14.59 3.16
C LEU A 147 11.11 -15.94 2.58
N TYR A 148 11.57 -15.97 1.32
CA TYR A 148 12.06 -17.19 0.68
C TYR A 148 13.40 -17.66 1.26
N ILE A 149 14.28 -16.72 1.60
CA ILE A 149 15.63 -16.98 2.13
C ILE A 149 15.64 -17.15 3.65
N SER A 150 14.75 -16.49 4.38
CA SER A 150 14.73 -16.46 5.85
C SER A 150 14.31 -17.79 6.51
N GLU A 151 14.15 -18.87 5.73
CA GLU A 151 13.93 -20.26 6.19
C GLU A 151 14.73 -21.31 5.42
#